data_AF-A0A958N5H8-F1
#
_entry.id   AF-A0A958N5H8-F1
#
_cell.length_a   1.000
_cell.length_b   1.000
_cell.length_c   1.000
_cell.angle_alpha   90.00
_cell.angle_beta   90.00
_cell.angle_gamma   90.00
#
_symmetry.space_group_name_H-M   'P 1'
#
loop_
_entity.id
_entity.type
_entity.pdbx_description
1 polymer ?
#
loop_
_entity_poly.entity_id
_entity_poly.type
_entity_poly.pdbx_seq_one_letter_code
_entity_poly.pdbx_strand_id
1 'polypeptide(L)'
;MQWGLKKLNVPKIEYNKKIESSVVAIIDTGIDVNHESLKNSLWENPGEVGIDAKGNKKQNNGIDDDRNGHIDDVHGWNFVNNNNNLKDTNGHGTHIAGIIVGRTPCGMVFGVAPNTKIMVLKYFSSQQSGEQTLNKSIAAMNYAVAMGAQ
;
A
#
# COMPACT_ATOMS: atom_id res chain seq x y z
N MET A 1 14.68 13.88 -11.74
CA MET A 1 14.65 15.29 -11.28
C MET A 1 13.29 15.57 -10.64
N GLN A 2 13.23 15.95 -9.35
CA GLN A 2 11.98 16.26 -8.65
C GLN A 2 11.72 17.77 -8.61
N TRP A 3 11.29 18.32 -9.74
CA TRP A 3 11.01 19.76 -9.83
C TRP A 3 9.77 20.16 -8.99
N GLY A 4 8.80 19.26 -8.84
CA GLY A 4 7.52 19.53 -8.17
C GLY A 4 7.65 19.82 -6.67
N LEU A 5 8.50 19.08 -5.95
CA LEU A 5 8.75 19.32 -4.53
C LEU A 5 9.30 20.72 -4.26
N LYS A 6 10.14 21.24 -5.16
CA LYS A 6 10.69 22.60 -5.05
C LYS A 6 9.64 23.68 -5.28
N LYS A 7 8.63 23.44 -6.15
CA LYS A 7 7.55 24.40 -6.41
C LYS A 7 6.44 24.39 -5.36
N LEU A 8 6.14 23.23 -4.77
CA LEU A 8 5.13 23.10 -3.72
C LEU A 8 5.56 23.74 -2.39
N ASN A 9 6.77 24.31 -2.35
CA ASN A 9 7.38 24.90 -1.17
C ASN A 9 7.28 23.96 0.04
N VAL A 10 7.37 22.64 -0.21
CA VAL A 10 7.35 21.61 0.83
C VAL A 10 8.52 21.95 1.73
N PRO A 11 8.28 22.44 2.97
CA PRO A 11 9.37 22.73 3.88
C PRO A 11 10.21 21.46 4.01
N LYS A 12 11.51 21.57 4.30
CA LYS A 12 12.21 20.43 4.92
C LYS A 12 11.39 20.09 6.17
N ILE A 13 10.52 19.07 6.07
CA ILE A 13 9.63 18.70 7.16
C ILE A 13 10.55 18.36 8.31
N GLU A 14 10.42 19.08 9.43
CA GLU A 14 11.10 18.71 10.65
C GLU A 14 10.65 17.30 11.01
N TYR A 15 11.56 16.34 10.91
CA TYR A 15 11.34 14.92 11.18
C TYR A 15 10.88 14.61 12.62
N ASN A 16 10.68 15.64 13.46
CA ASN A 16 10.43 15.55 14.89
C ASN A 16 8.95 15.73 15.29
N LYS A 17 8.02 15.94 14.35
CA LYS A 17 6.59 15.91 14.68
C LYS A 17 6.14 14.45 14.76
N LYS A 18 5.67 14.01 15.93
CA LYS A 18 5.03 12.71 16.13
C LYS A 18 3.76 12.66 15.28
N ILE A 19 3.87 12.14 14.06
CA ILE A 19 2.72 11.86 13.21
C ILE A 19 2.17 10.54 13.74
N GLU A 20 0.99 10.56 14.36
CA GLU A 20 0.15 9.37 14.54
C GLU A 20 0.17 8.61 13.21
N SER A 21 0.59 7.35 13.17
CA SER A 21 0.90 6.64 11.92
C SER A 21 -0.27 6.66 10.95
N SER A 22 -0.31 7.63 10.04
CA SER A 22 -1.36 7.74 9.04
C SER A 22 -1.17 6.63 8.00
N VAL A 23 -2.28 6.02 7.61
CA VAL A 23 -2.31 4.98 6.57
C VAL A 23 -2.92 5.61 5.33
N VAL A 24 -2.17 5.63 4.23
CA VAL A 24 -2.63 6.14 2.93
C VAL A 24 -2.91 4.96 2.02
N ALA A 25 -4.14 4.85 1.53
CA ALA A 25 -4.49 3.82 0.54
C ALA A 25 -4.05 4.25 -0.87
N ILE A 26 -3.33 3.36 -1.56
CA ILE A 26 -2.96 3.49 -2.97
C ILE A 26 -3.84 2.53 -3.77
N ILE A 27 -4.89 3.08 -4.39
CA ILE A 27 -5.81 2.35 -5.27
C ILE A 27 -5.29 2.47 -6.71
N ASP A 28 -4.52 1.48 -7.17
CA ASP A 28 -3.77 1.57 -8.43
C ASP A 28 -3.55 0.19 -9.10
N THR A 29 -2.52 0.04 -9.92
CA THR A 29 -2.11 -1.18 -10.62
C THR A 29 -1.36 -2.19 -9.75
N GLY A 30 -1.25 -1.93 -8.44
CA GLY A 30 -0.39 -2.66 -7.52
C GLY A 30 0.94 -1.93 -7.28
N ILE A 31 1.82 -2.52 -6.48
CA ILE A 31 3.15 -1.98 -6.15
C ILE A 31 4.19 -3.11 -6.17
N ASP A 32 5.43 -2.79 -6.51
CA ASP A 32 6.56 -3.64 -6.15
C ASP A 32 6.88 -3.53 -4.65
N VAL A 33 6.27 -4.44 -3.86
CA VAL A 33 6.44 -4.50 -2.40
C VAL A 33 7.87 -4.80 -1.96
N ASN A 34 8.71 -5.33 -2.85
CA ASN A 34 10.11 -5.62 -2.56
C ASN A 34 11.06 -4.46 -2.89
N HIS A 35 10.54 -3.39 -3.52
CA HIS A 35 11.34 -2.25 -3.94
C HIS A 35 12.01 -1.60 -2.72
N GLU A 36 13.34 -1.44 -2.77
CA GLU A 36 14.15 -0.98 -1.63
C GLU A 36 13.65 0.36 -1.08
N SER A 37 13.18 1.23 -1.97
CA SER A 37 12.67 2.54 -1.63
C SER A 37 11.27 2.59 -1.02
N LEU A 38 10.52 1.48 -1.03
CA LEU A 38 9.10 1.43 -0.64
C LEU A 38 8.83 0.47 0.51
N LYS A 39 9.56 -0.65 0.60
CA LYS A 39 9.28 -1.76 1.53
C LYS A 39 9.12 -1.35 2.99
N ASN A 40 9.85 -0.34 3.45
CA ASN A 40 9.80 0.13 4.85
C ASN A 40 8.54 0.96 5.17
N SER A 41 7.84 1.44 4.13
CA SER A 41 6.64 2.24 4.24
C SER A 41 5.37 1.43 3.98
N LEU A 42 5.45 0.12 3.75
CA LEU A 42 4.25 -0.71 3.64
C LEU A 42 3.48 -0.73 4.96
N TRP A 43 2.17 -0.57 4.86
CA TRP A 43 1.23 -0.83 5.93
C TRP A 43 1.18 -2.34 6.19
N GLU A 44 0.99 -2.72 7.43
CA GLU A 44 0.82 -4.11 7.85
C GLU A 44 -0.58 -4.24 8.45
N ASN A 45 -1.39 -5.16 7.93
CA ASN A 45 -2.68 -5.50 8.52
C ASN A 45 -2.46 -6.10 9.92
N PRO A 46 -2.87 -5.44 11.02
CA PRO A 46 -2.72 -5.98 12.37
C PRO A 46 -3.40 -7.34 12.58
N GLY A 47 -4.40 -7.65 11.74
CA GLY A 47 -5.12 -8.91 11.69
C GLY A 47 -4.30 -10.10 11.17
N GLU A 48 -3.47 -9.84 10.16
CA GLU A 48 -2.72 -10.83 9.37
C GLU A 48 -1.23 -10.88 9.71
N VAL A 49 -0.76 -10.13 10.73
CA VAL A 49 0.61 -10.21 11.22
C VAL A 49 0.71 -10.87 12.57
N GLY A 50 1.81 -11.60 12.78
CA GLY A 50 2.13 -12.25 14.03
C GLY A 50 2.05 -13.77 13.93
N ILE A 51 1.74 -14.42 15.06
CA ILE A 51 1.68 -15.87 15.18
C ILE A 51 0.24 -16.28 15.52
N ASP A 52 -0.29 -17.26 14.80
CA ASP A 52 -1.61 -17.83 15.05
C ASP A 52 -1.61 -18.74 16.31
N ALA A 53 -2.78 -19.22 16.72
CA ALA A 53 -2.90 -20.12 17.88
C ALA A 53 -2.18 -21.47 17.71
N LYS A 54 -1.77 -21.82 16.50
CA LYS A 54 -1.07 -23.07 16.15
C LYS A 54 0.44 -22.88 16.01
N GLY A 55 0.96 -21.67 16.17
CA GLY A 55 2.38 -21.36 16.03
C GLY A 55 2.82 -21.01 14.61
N ASN A 56 1.90 -20.87 13.64
CA ASN A 56 2.22 -20.46 12.27
C ASN A 56 2.26 -18.95 12.15
N LYS A 57 3.04 -18.45 11.18
CA LYS A 57 3.01 -17.03 10.81
C LYS A 57 1.70 -16.72 10.10
N LYS A 58 0.97 -15.73 10.59
CA LYS A 58 -0.30 -15.29 10.00
C LYS A 58 -0.14 -14.78 8.57
N GLN A 59 1.00 -14.17 8.28
CA GLN A 59 1.27 -13.52 6.99
C GLN A 59 1.21 -14.45 5.76
N ASN A 60 1.20 -15.77 5.97
CA ASN A 60 1.22 -16.77 4.92
C ASN A 60 0.68 -18.13 5.38
N ASN A 61 -0.28 -18.14 6.31
CA ASN A 61 -0.90 -19.40 6.76
C ASN A 61 -2.06 -19.83 5.84
N GLY A 62 -2.46 -18.98 4.88
CA GLY A 62 -3.57 -19.25 3.97
C GLY A 62 -4.93 -19.12 4.65
N ILE A 63 -5.00 -18.38 5.75
CA ILE A 63 -6.20 -18.14 6.54
C ILE A 63 -6.51 -16.64 6.49
N ASP A 64 -7.80 -16.32 6.53
CA ASP A 64 -8.28 -14.97 6.82
C ASP A 64 -8.41 -14.86 8.35
N ASP A 65 -7.35 -14.37 9.00
CA ASP A 65 -7.19 -14.35 10.45
C ASP A 65 -8.05 -13.27 11.12
N ASP A 66 -8.36 -12.18 10.40
CA ASP A 66 -9.21 -11.09 10.89
C ASP A 66 -10.67 -11.18 10.43
N ARG A 67 -10.97 -12.12 9.53
CA ARG A 67 -12.30 -12.40 8.98
C ARG A 67 -12.87 -11.24 8.18
N ASN A 68 -12.00 -10.48 7.50
CA ASN A 68 -12.39 -9.36 6.67
C ASN A 68 -12.79 -9.79 5.23
N GLY A 69 -12.65 -11.07 4.89
CA GLY A 69 -12.94 -11.65 3.58
C GLY A 69 -11.72 -11.78 2.65
N HIS A 70 -10.51 -11.48 3.12
CA HIS A 70 -9.29 -11.44 2.32
C HIS A 70 -8.15 -12.22 2.99
N ILE A 71 -7.80 -13.36 2.41
CA ILE A 71 -6.79 -14.28 2.96
C ILE A 71 -5.38 -13.69 2.83
N ASP A 72 -4.62 -13.64 3.93
CA ASP A 72 -3.23 -13.16 3.98
C ASP A 72 -3.04 -11.75 3.35
N ASP A 73 -3.95 -10.80 3.57
CA ASP A 73 -3.93 -9.44 3.00
C ASP A 73 -2.98 -8.46 3.72
N VAL A 74 -1.78 -8.94 4.04
CA VAL A 74 -0.77 -8.31 4.92
C VAL A 74 -0.46 -6.85 4.58
N HIS A 75 -0.37 -6.50 3.28
CA HIS A 75 -0.06 -5.14 2.84
C HIS A 75 -1.20 -4.49 2.04
N GLY A 76 -2.37 -5.12 2.06
CA GLY A 76 -3.54 -4.78 1.25
C GLY A 76 -3.94 -5.92 0.32
N TRP A 77 -4.78 -5.62 -0.67
CA TRP A 77 -5.47 -6.62 -1.46
C TRP A 77 -5.45 -6.38 -2.98
N ASN A 78 -5.43 -7.46 -3.74
CA ASN A 78 -5.61 -7.44 -5.18
C ASN A 78 -7.04 -7.82 -5.56
N PHE A 79 -7.84 -6.79 -5.84
CA PHE A 79 -9.23 -6.91 -6.29
C PHE A 79 -9.35 -7.40 -7.73
N VAL A 80 -8.30 -7.30 -8.56
CA VAL A 80 -8.32 -7.82 -9.94
C VAL A 80 -8.47 -9.34 -9.91
N ASN A 81 -7.61 -10.01 -9.13
CA ASN A 81 -7.54 -11.47 -9.08
C ASN A 81 -8.09 -12.07 -7.78
N ASN A 82 -8.60 -11.25 -6.86
CA ASN A 82 -9.04 -11.63 -5.53
C ASN A 82 -8.00 -12.47 -4.77
N ASN A 83 -6.80 -11.91 -4.59
CA ASN A 83 -5.72 -12.55 -3.83
C ASN A 83 -4.78 -11.53 -3.17
N ASN A 84 -3.76 -12.00 -2.46
CA ASN A 84 -2.73 -11.16 -1.84
C ASN A 84 -1.57 -10.79 -2.79
N ASN A 85 -1.67 -11.06 -4.10
CA ASN A 85 -0.62 -10.71 -5.05
C ASN A 85 -0.72 -9.24 -5.49
N LEU A 86 0.04 -8.39 -4.81
CA LEU A 86 0.06 -6.94 -5.03
C LEU A 86 0.96 -6.49 -6.17
N LYS A 87 1.61 -7.42 -6.89
CA LYS A 87 2.62 -7.10 -7.89
C LYS A 87 2.10 -6.11 -8.93
N ASP A 88 2.86 -5.03 -9.07
CA ASP A 88 2.67 -4.09 -10.16
C ASP A 88 3.21 -4.67 -11.47
N THR A 89 2.37 -4.72 -12.49
CA THR A 89 2.72 -5.20 -13.84
C THR A 89 2.73 -4.07 -14.86
N ASN A 90 2.40 -2.84 -14.44
CA ASN A 90 2.37 -1.66 -15.29
C ASN A 90 3.46 -0.65 -14.91
N GLY A 91 3.73 -0.49 -13.61
CA GLY A 91 4.68 0.47 -13.05
C GLY A 91 4.03 1.75 -12.55
N HIS A 92 2.75 2.01 -12.89
CA HIS A 92 2.02 3.21 -12.47
C HIS A 92 1.91 3.29 -10.94
N GLY A 93 1.36 2.27 -10.28
CA GLY A 93 1.19 2.28 -8.83
C GLY A 93 2.52 2.37 -8.07
N THR A 94 3.56 1.70 -8.55
CA THR A 94 4.91 1.80 -7.96
C THR A 94 5.48 3.22 -8.08
N HIS A 95 5.25 3.90 -9.22
CA HIS A 95 5.68 5.28 -9.41
C HIS A 95 4.92 6.26 -8.49
N ILE A 96 3.60 6.09 -8.37
CA ILE A 96 2.76 6.88 -7.44
C ILE A 96 3.24 6.67 -5.99
N ALA A 97 3.50 5.43 -5.59
CA ALA A 97 4.04 5.13 -4.26
C ALA A 97 5.38 5.82 -4.00
N GLY A 98 6.26 5.88 -5.00
CA GLY A 98 7.53 6.61 -4.94
C GLY A 98 7.37 8.11 -4.70
N ILE A 99 6.35 8.74 -5.28
CA ILE A 99 6.04 10.16 -5.05
C ILE A 99 5.58 10.40 -3.61
N ILE A 100 4.85 9.46 -3.02
CA ILE A 100 4.31 9.60 -1.67
C ILE A 100 5.39 9.28 -0.62
N VAL A 101 5.95 8.07 -0.65
CA VAL A 101 6.78 7.54 0.45
C VAL A 101 8.24 7.27 0.08
N GLY A 102 8.65 7.52 -1.16
CA GLY A 102 9.95 7.11 -1.69
C GLY A 102 11.15 7.57 -0.86
N ARG A 103 12.04 6.62 -0.52
CA ARG A 103 13.33 6.86 0.12
C ARG A 103 14.44 6.10 -0.57
N THR A 104 15.60 6.70 -0.81
CA THR A 104 16.75 5.90 -1.27
C THR A 104 17.34 5.02 -0.17
N PRO A 105 18.08 3.96 -0.54
CA PRO A 105 18.80 3.12 0.42
C PRO A 105 19.76 3.90 1.35
N CYS A 106 20.33 5.02 0.88
CA CYS A 106 21.18 5.89 1.68
C CYS A 106 20.42 6.86 2.61
N GLY A 107 19.09 6.72 2.72
CA GLY A 107 18.25 7.52 3.61
C GLY A 107 17.82 8.88 3.06
N MET A 108 18.20 9.24 1.82
CA MET A 108 17.65 10.45 1.19
C MET A 108 16.16 10.27 0.89
N VAL A 109 15.36 11.27 1.29
CA VAL A 109 13.92 11.32 1.09
C VAL A 109 13.59 12.00 -0.22
N PHE A 110 12.73 11.36 -1.00
CA PHE A 110 12.20 11.88 -2.26
C PHE A 110 10.65 11.88 -2.25
N GLY A 111 10.00 11.17 -1.33
CA GLY A 111 8.56 11.21 -1.14
C GLY A 111 8.10 12.49 -0.43
N VAL A 112 6.85 12.89 -0.71
CA VAL A 112 6.18 14.00 -0.01
C VAL A 112 5.96 13.68 1.48
N ALA A 113 5.64 12.42 1.80
CA ALA A 113 5.29 11.94 3.12
C ALA A 113 6.01 10.60 3.43
N PRO A 114 7.35 10.61 3.56
CA PRO A 114 8.13 9.38 3.68
C PRO A 114 7.75 8.54 4.91
N ASN A 115 7.40 9.18 6.04
CA ASN A 115 7.09 8.50 7.31
C ASN A 115 5.71 7.83 7.35
N THR A 116 4.89 8.00 6.31
CA THR A 116 3.54 7.44 6.21
C THR A 116 3.56 5.97 5.82
N LYS A 117 2.54 5.23 6.26
CA LYS A 117 2.31 3.84 5.85
C LYS A 117 1.37 3.78 4.65
N ILE A 118 1.69 2.96 3.66
CA ILE A 118 0.89 2.80 2.45
C ILE A 118 0.21 1.44 2.39
N MET A 119 -1.10 1.44 2.21
CA MET A 119 -1.92 0.26 1.97
C MET A 119 -2.14 0.10 0.47
N VAL A 120 -1.89 -1.09 -0.06
CA VAL A 120 -1.85 -1.31 -1.52
C VAL A 120 -3.13 -2.00 -1.97
N LEU A 121 -3.90 -1.35 -2.83
CA LEU A 121 -5.15 -1.87 -3.35
C LEU A 121 -5.10 -1.92 -4.87
N LYS A 122 -4.86 -3.12 -5.40
CA LYS A 122 -4.78 -3.33 -6.85
C LYS A 122 -6.18 -3.51 -7.41
N TYR A 123 -6.67 -2.53 -8.18
CA TYR A 123 -8.01 -2.56 -8.76
C TYR A 123 -8.02 -2.69 -10.28
N PHE A 124 -6.90 -2.37 -10.94
CA PHE A 124 -6.81 -2.30 -12.41
C PHE A 124 -5.88 -3.35 -13.02
N SER A 125 -6.33 -3.91 -14.15
CA SER A 125 -5.54 -4.68 -15.10
C SER A 125 -6.00 -4.38 -16.53
N SER A 126 -5.08 -4.40 -17.50
CA SER A 126 -5.38 -4.14 -18.91
C SER A 126 -6.26 -5.21 -19.57
N GLN A 127 -6.53 -6.32 -18.88
CA GLN A 127 -7.38 -7.41 -19.35
C GLN A 127 -8.84 -7.31 -18.89
N GLN A 128 -9.18 -6.32 -18.07
CA GLN A 128 -10.53 -6.16 -17.50
C GLN A 128 -11.38 -5.17 -18.30
N SER A 129 -12.70 -5.35 -18.27
CA SER A 129 -13.64 -4.37 -18.81
C SER A 129 -13.75 -3.13 -17.92
N GLY A 130 -14.32 -2.04 -18.46
CA GLY A 130 -14.57 -0.82 -17.69
C GLY A 130 -15.53 -1.03 -16.51
N GLU A 131 -16.56 -1.84 -16.68
CA GLU A 131 -17.51 -2.19 -15.61
C GLU A 131 -16.83 -2.98 -14.48
N GLN A 132 -16.00 -3.97 -14.82
CA GLN A 132 -15.21 -4.71 -13.83
C GLN A 132 -14.31 -3.77 -13.05
N THR A 133 -13.63 -2.85 -13.76
CA THR A 133 -12.74 -1.86 -13.15
C THR A 133 -13.48 -0.96 -12.16
N LEU A 134 -14.69 -0.50 -12.51
CA LEU A 134 -15.53 0.32 -11.62
C LEU A 134 -15.94 -0.44 -10.36
N ASN A 135 -16.39 -1.68 -10.51
CA ASN A 135 -16.80 -2.50 -9.35
C ASN A 135 -15.60 -2.78 -8.43
N LYS A 136 -14.41 -3.01 -8.99
CA LYS A 136 -13.19 -3.22 -8.21
C LYS A 136 -12.69 -1.93 -7.53
N SER A 137 -12.86 -0.76 -8.16
CA SER A 137 -12.50 0.51 -7.52
C SER A 137 -13.38 0.83 -6.32
N ILE A 138 -14.70 0.57 -6.41
CA ILE A 138 -15.63 0.73 -5.28
C ILE A 138 -15.26 -0.23 -4.14
N ALA A 139 -14.99 -1.50 -4.46
CA ALA A 139 -14.57 -2.48 -3.46
C ALA A 139 -13.27 -2.07 -2.76
N ALA A 140 -12.29 -1.56 -3.50
CA ALA A 140 -11.05 -1.03 -2.95
C ALA A 140 -11.29 0.18 -2.03
N MET A 141 -12.14 1.13 -2.42
CA MET A 141 -12.49 2.27 -1.56
C MET A 141 -13.14 1.81 -0.24
N ASN A 142 -14.09 0.88 -0.30
CA ASN A 142 -14.75 0.34 0.88
C ASN A 142 -13.76 -0.37 1.82
N TYR A 143 -12.84 -1.15 1.26
CA TYR A 143 -11.78 -1.80 2.03
C TYR A 143 -10.86 -0.77 2.70
N ALA A 144 -10.43 0.26 1.97
CA ALA A 144 -9.58 1.33 2.52
C ALA A 144 -10.22 1.99 3.74
N VAL A 145 -11.51 2.30 3.65
CA VAL A 145 -12.28 2.90 4.76
C VAL A 145 -12.41 1.91 5.92
N ALA A 146 -12.75 0.65 5.64
CA ALA A 146 -12.90 -0.38 6.66
C ALA A 146 -11.60 -0.62 7.45
N MET A 147 -10.44 -0.54 6.78
CA MET A 147 -9.12 -0.73 7.37
C MET A 147 -8.51 0.58 7.92
N GLY A 148 -9.27 1.68 7.95
CA GLY A 148 -8.89 2.92 8.62
C GLY A 148 -7.87 3.79 7.89
N ALA A 149 -7.78 3.68 6.55
CA ALA A 149 -7.01 4.62 5.75
C ALA A 149 -7.59 6.04 5.81
N GLN A 150 -6.72 7.06 5.83
CA GLN A 150 -7.05 8.47 6.07
C GLN A 150 -6.39 9.41 5.06
#